data_AF-A0A7K4CFZ4-F1
#
_entry.id   AF-A0A7K4CFZ4-F1
#
_cell.length_a   1.000
_cell.length_b   1.000
_cell.length_c   1.000
_cell.angle_alpha   90.00
_cell.angle_beta   90.00
_cell.angle_gamma   90.00
#
_symmetry.space_group_name_H-M   'P 1'
#
loop_
_entity.id
_entity.type
_entity.pdbx_description
1 polymer ?
#
loop_
_entity_poly.entity_id
_entity_poly.type
_entity_poly.pdbx_seq_one_letter_code
_entity_poly.pdbx_strand_id
1 'polypeptide(L)'
;MFLLILGTALLLVVPATGAGPATRIALYAGDGQSATVVTPVPVAPAVMVTDADNVGVGGVTVTFSQQGGGSVTNLTQVTGSDGIAATGWTLGTVAMENTLSASSPGLAGSPVTFHATALPGPGTRISIAGGDGQTAAIGTAVPVSPLVIVNDAWGN
;
A
#
# COMPACT_ATOMS: atom_id res chain seq x y z
N MET A 1 -56.04 -10.68 45.11
CA MET A 1 -54.73 -11.33 44.91
C MET A 1 -54.32 -11.09 43.47
N PHE A 2 -53.48 -10.08 43.22
CA PHE A 2 -52.89 -9.81 41.90
C PHE A 2 -51.44 -9.43 42.15
N LEU A 3 -50.53 -10.30 41.74
CA LEU A 3 -49.09 -10.17 41.91
C LEU A 3 -48.54 -9.44 40.68
N LEU A 4 -48.11 -8.19 40.84
CA LEU A 4 -47.43 -7.43 39.79
C LEU A 4 -45.95 -7.84 39.80
N ILE A 5 -45.55 -8.70 38.86
CA ILE A 5 -44.14 -9.03 38.64
C ILE A 5 -43.54 -7.90 37.81
N LEU A 6 -42.84 -6.97 38.47
CA LEU A 6 -41.93 -6.04 37.79
C LEU A 6 -40.73 -6.86 37.31
N GLY A 7 -40.82 -7.35 36.07
CA GLY A 7 -39.67 -7.91 35.35
C GLY A 7 -38.71 -6.78 35.03
N THR A 8 -37.76 -6.52 35.93
CA THR A 8 -36.58 -5.72 35.61
C THR A 8 -35.82 -6.45 34.51
N ALA A 9 -35.87 -5.93 33.30
CA ALA A 9 -34.86 -6.24 32.30
C ALA A 9 -33.53 -5.74 32.87
N LEU A 10 -32.74 -6.65 33.45
CA LEU A 10 -31.32 -6.40 33.68
C LEU A 10 -30.72 -6.29 32.28
N LEU A 11 -30.63 -5.07 31.76
CA LEU A 11 -29.78 -4.76 30.64
C LEU A 11 -28.35 -5.03 31.14
N LEU A 12 -27.85 -6.23 30.85
CA LEU A 12 -26.44 -6.53 31.00
C LEU A 12 -25.72 -5.62 29.99
N VAL A 13 -25.40 -4.40 30.40
CA VAL A 13 -24.30 -3.66 29.78
C VAL A 13 -23.08 -4.50 30.11
N VAL A 14 -22.72 -5.41 29.22
CA VAL A 14 -21.36 -5.96 29.22
C VAL A 14 -20.48 -4.73 29.01
N PRO A 15 -19.68 -4.29 29.99
CA PRO A 15 -18.73 -3.24 29.71
C PRO A 15 -17.90 -3.77 28.54
N ALA A 16 -17.85 -3.03 27.43
CA ALA A 16 -16.81 -3.27 26.45
C ALA A 16 -15.52 -3.17 27.27
N THR A 17 -14.85 -4.30 27.48
CA THR A 17 -13.53 -4.31 28.08
C THR A 17 -12.69 -3.48 27.12
N GLY A 18 -12.45 -2.22 27.51
CA GLY A 18 -11.63 -1.31 26.72
C GLY A 18 -10.30 -2.00 26.45
N ALA A 19 -9.77 -1.82 25.24
CA ALA A 19 -8.53 -2.46 24.86
C ALA A 19 -7.44 -2.16 25.88
N GLY A 20 -6.65 -3.19 26.21
CA GLY A 20 -5.49 -3.05 27.08
C GLY A 20 -4.38 -2.23 26.42
N PRO A 21 -3.19 -2.16 27.05
CA PRO A 21 -2.03 -1.53 26.44
C PRO A 21 -1.71 -2.19 25.08
N ALA A 22 -1.36 -1.37 24.08
CA ALA A 22 -0.89 -1.88 22.80
C ALA A 22 0.39 -2.70 22.97
N THR A 23 0.43 -3.89 22.37
CA THR A 23 1.57 -4.80 22.45
C THR A 23 2.10 -5.20 21.08
N ARG A 24 1.25 -5.17 20.04
CA ARG A 24 1.58 -5.69 18.72
C ARG A 24 1.09 -4.76 17.60
N ILE A 25 1.85 -4.71 16.53
CA ILE A 25 1.47 -4.14 15.24
C ILE A 25 1.60 -5.21 14.16
N ALA A 26 0.64 -5.26 13.25
CA ALA A 26 0.66 -6.21 12.14
C ALA A 26 0.10 -5.59 10.86
N LEU A 27 0.46 -6.19 9.73
CA LEU A 27 -0.13 -5.89 8.43
C LEU A 27 -1.63 -6.18 8.48
N TYR A 28 -2.43 -5.22 8.02
CA TYR A 28 -3.88 -5.34 7.93
C TYR A 28 -4.33 -5.43 6.46
N ALA A 29 -3.86 -4.50 5.60
CA ALA A 29 -4.22 -4.47 4.19
C ALA A 29 -3.19 -3.72 3.33
N GLY A 30 -3.26 -3.90 2.01
CA GLY A 30 -2.53 -3.07 1.03
C GLY A 30 -1.07 -3.44 0.75
N ASP A 31 -0.68 -4.70 0.96
CA ASP A 31 0.64 -5.22 0.56
C ASP A 31 0.60 -5.93 -0.80
N GLY A 32 1.76 -6.05 -1.45
CA GLY A 32 1.94 -6.79 -2.70
C GLY A 32 1.19 -6.20 -3.89
N GLN A 33 1.10 -4.87 -3.98
CA GLN A 33 0.27 -4.19 -4.96
C GLN A 33 1.02 -3.88 -6.25
N SER A 34 0.29 -3.48 -7.29
CA SER A 34 0.89 -2.89 -8.49
C SER A 34 0.05 -1.72 -8.96
N ALA A 35 0.72 -0.68 -9.43
CA ALA A 35 0.09 0.49 -10.02
C ALA A 35 1.02 1.09 -11.08
N THR A 36 0.48 1.85 -12.04
CA THR A 36 1.33 2.58 -12.97
C THR A 36 2.13 3.65 -12.23
N VAL A 37 3.30 4.01 -12.74
CA VAL A 37 4.10 5.12 -12.20
C VAL A 37 3.26 6.37 -11.94
N VAL A 38 3.56 7.09 -10.85
CA VAL A 38 2.86 8.32 -10.42
C VAL A 38 1.37 8.14 -10.06
N THR A 39 0.90 6.90 -9.87
CA THR A 39 -0.48 6.63 -9.43
C THR A 39 -0.53 6.08 -8.00
N PRO A 40 -1.61 6.36 -7.25
CA PRO A 40 -1.82 5.75 -5.95
C PRO A 40 -2.03 4.24 -6.09
N VAL A 41 -1.54 3.48 -5.11
CA VAL A 41 -1.86 2.06 -5.01
C VAL A 41 -3.37 1.86 -4.82
N PRO A 42 -3.97 0.78 -5.37
CA PRO A 42 -5.43 0.58 -5.33
C PRO A 42 -6.05 0.49 -3.93
N VAL A 43 -5.31 -0.10 -2.99
CA VAL A 43 -5.72 -0.29 -1.59
C VAL A 43 -4.74 0.47 -0.70
N ALA A 44 -5.24 1.37 0.15
CA ALA A 44 -4.38 2.08 1.10
C ALA A 44 -3.64 1.08 2.02
N PRO A 45 -2.30 1.13 2.12
CA PRO A 45 -1.56 0.35 3.10
C PRO A 45 -2.04 0.65 4.51
N ALA A 46 -2.36 -0.41 5.25
CA ALA A 46 -2.93 -0.31 6.57
C ALA A 46 -2.31 -1.33 7.53
N VAL A 47 -2.10 -0.90 8.76
CA VAL A 47 -1.68 -1.73 9.89
C VAL A 47 -2.80 -1.79 10.94
N MET A 48 -2.82 -2.89 11.70
CA MET A 48 -3.65 -3.03 12.88
C MET A 48 -2.76 -3.13 14.11
N VAL A 49 -3.08 -2.34 15.13
CA VAL A 49 -2.45 -2.38 16.44
C VAL A 49 -3.40 -3.05 17.42
N THR A 50 -2.89 -4.02 18.16
CA THR A 50 -3.67 -4.80 19.12
C THR A 50 -3.00 -4.88 20.49
N ASP A 51 -3.80 -5.16 21.51
CA ASP A 51 -3.34 -5.56 22.83
C ASP A 51 -2.99 -7.06 22.88
N ALA A 52 -2.66 -7.56 24.09
CA ALA A 52 -2.33 -8.96 24.33
C ALA A 52 -3.50 -9.93 24.08
N ASP A 53 -4.74 -9.46 24.11
CA ASP A 53 -5.96 -10.24 23.88
C ASP A 53 -6.44 -10.14 22.42
N ASN A 54 -5.64 -9.53 21.54
CA ASN A 54 -5.94 -9.25 20.13
C ASN A 54 -7.12 -8.29 19.91
N VAL A 55 -7.40 -7.42 20.88
CA VAL A 55 -8.38 -6.34 20.72
C VAL A 55 -7.69 -5.12 20.11
N GLY A 56 -8.34 -4.44 19.16
CA GLY A 56 -7.82 -3.25 18.50
C GLY A 56 -7.62 -2.08 19.46
N VAL A 57 -6.44 -1.45 19.42
CA VAL A 57 -6.08 -0.34 20.33
C VAL A 57 -6.03 0.98 19.56
N GLY A 58 -6.94 1.89 19.88
CA GLY A 58 -6.95 3.24 19.35
C GLY A 58 -5.99 4.21 20.05
N GLY A 59 -5.65 5.30 19.38
CA GLY A 59 -4.80 6.35 19.94
C GLY A 59 -3.29 6.09 19.83
N VAL A 60 -2.88 5.06 19.09
CA VAL A 60 -1.47 4.70 18.92
C VAL A 60 -0.89 5.35 17.67
N THR A 61 0.25 6.03 17.82
CA THR A 61 0.94 6.67 16.70
C THR A 61 1.68 5.64 15.85
N VAL A 62 1.46 5.69 14.54
CA VAL A 62 2.16 4.93 13.50
C VAL A 62 2.80 5.91 12.52
N THR A 63 4.10 5.76 12.28
CA THR A 63 4.86 6.57 11.32
C THR A 63 5.16 5.76 10.07
N PHE A 64 4.78 6.29 8.92
CA PHE A 64 5.00 5.72 7.59
C PHE A 64 6.22 6.36 6.91
N SER A 65 7.00 5.56 6.21
CA SER A 65 8.17 6.02 5.44
C SER A 65 8.38 5.15 4.21
N GLN A 66 8.42 5.76 3.02
CA GLN A 66 8.60 5.06 1.74
C GLN A 66 10.05 5.05 1.23
N GLN A 67 10.39 4.03 0.44
CA GLN A 67 11.59 3.93 -0.38
C GLN A 67 11.22 3.60 -1.82
N GLY A 68 12.04 4.03 -2.79
CA GLY A 68 11.77 3.86 -4.24
C GLY A 68 11.20 5.11 -4.91
N GLY A 69 10.98 6.20 -4.16
CA GLY A 69 10.39 7.45 -4.65
C GLY A 69 8.90 7.54 -4.35
N GLY A 70 8.19 8.40 -5.08
CA GLY A 70 6.75 8.61 -4.88
C GLY A 70 6.42 9.44 -3.63
N SER A 71 5.18 9.36 -3.17
CA SER A 71 4.68 10.15 -2.05
C SER A 71 3.74 9.36 -1.14
N VAL A 72 3.70 9.74 0.14
CA VAL A 72 2.79 9.19 1.15
C VAL A 72 1.94 10.30 1.71
N THR A 73 0.63 10.06 1.80
CA THR A 73 -0.33 11.03 2.31
C THR A 73 -0.39 10.93 3.83
N ASN A 74 0.17 11.92 4.53
CA ASN A 74 0.36 11.95 5.97
C ASN A 74 1.31 10.83 6.48
N LEU A 75 2.56 11.21 6.72
CA LEU A 75 3.62 10.31 7.23
C LEU A 75 3.37 9.83 8.66
N THR A 76 2.45 10.44 9.40
CA THR A 76 2.08 10.02 10.74
C THR A 76 0.56 9.85 10.80
N GLN A 77 0.11 8.73 11.36
CA GLN A 77 -1.30 8.44 11.62
C GLN A 77 -1.47 7.97 13.06
N VAL A 78 -2.69 8.11 13.57
CA VAL A 78 -3.10 7.61 14.88
C VAL A 78 -4.17 6.56 14.65
N THR A 79 -4.07 5.41 15.32
CA THR A 79 -5.04 4.33 15.17
C THR A 79 -6.44 4.74 15.62
N GLY A 80 -7.47 4.34 14.86
CA GLY A 80 -8.88 4.49 15.22
C GLY A 80 -9.30 3.58 16.37
N SER A 81 -10.56 3.63 16.79
CA SER A 81 -11.07 2.77 17.88
C SER A 81 -11.08 1.28 17.52
N ASP A 82 -10.92 0.94 16.24
CA ASP A 82 -10.73 -0.41 15.71
C ASP A 82 -9.25 -0.85 15.71
N GLY A 83 -8.33 0.02 16.14
CA GLY A 83 -6.90 -0.23 16.13
C GLY A 83 -6.22 -0.06 14.76
N ILE A 84 -6.93 0.47 13.76
CA ILE A 84 -6.40 0.54 12.38
C ILE A 84 -5.79 1.91 12.11
N ALA A 85 -4.62 1.93 11.47
CA ALA A 85 -4.02 3.12 10.88
C ALA A 85 -3.68 2.84 9.41
N ALA A 86 -4.15 3.70 8.51
CA ALA A 86 -3.96 3.57 7.07
C ALA A 86 -3.41 4.86 6.46
N THR A 87 -2.65 4.74 5.37
CA THR A 87 -2.09 5.89 4.65
C THR A 87 -2.27 5.73 3.14
N GLY A 88 -2.35 6.85 2.41
CA GLY A 88 -2.32 6.84 0.95
C GLY A 88 -0.88 6.74 0.46
N TRP A 89 -0.62 5.89 -0.54
CA TRP A 89 0.73 5.71 -1.11
C TRP A 89 0.69 5.81 -2.63
N THR A 90 1.48 6.74 -3.18
CA THR A 90 1.66 6.97 -4.62
C THR A 90 3.05 6.54 -5.04
N LEU A 91 3.13 5.73 -6.09
CA LEU A 91 4.40 5.17 -6.58
C LEU A 91 5.24 6.22 -7.34
N GLY A 92 6.54 5.97 -7.44
CA GLY A 92 7.50 6.83 -8.14
C GLY A 92 7.32 6.86 -9.67
N THR A 93 8.21 7.59 -10.34
CA THR A 93 8.23 7.72 -11.81
C THR A 93 8.97 6.59 -12.53
N VAL A 94 9.71 5.77 -11.79
CA VAL A 94 10.52 4.68 -12.33
C VAL A 94 9.77 3.37 -12.16
N ALA A 95 9.68 2.59 -13.22
CA ALA A 95 9.08 1.26 -13.17
C ALA A 95 10.00 0.29 -12.40
N MET A 96 9.68 0.04 -11.14
CA MET A 96 10.46 -0.80 -10.23
C MET A 96 9.65 -1.21 -8.99
N GLU A 97 10.24 -2.07 -8.16
CA GLU A 97 9.71 -2.39 -6.83
C GLU A 97 9.92 -1.22 -5.86
N ASN A 98 8.88 -0.88 -5.10
CA ASN A 98 8.87 0.16 -4.08
C ASN A 98 8.48 -0.46 -2.73
N THR A 99 8.94 0.15 -1.63
CA THR A 99 8.59 -0.31 -0.29
C THR A 99 8.07 0.83 0.57
N LEU A 100 7.17 0.50 1.49
CA LEU A 100 6.64 1.41 2.51
C LEU A 100 6.77 0.73 3.86
N SER A 101 7.34 1.42 4.85
CA SER A 101 7.47 0.92 6.21
C SER A 101 6.51 1.66 7.14
N ALA A 102 5.83 0.93 8.03
CA ALA A 102 4.99 1.46 9.09
C ALA A 102 5.59 1.10 10.45
N SER A 103 5.94 2.11 11.24
CA SER A 103 6.69 1.96 12.49
C SER A 103 5.90 2.49 13.68
N SER A 104 5.92 1.75 14.78
CA SER A 104 5.44 2.19 16.08
C SER A 104 6.38 1.65 17.16
N PRO A 105 7.27 2.48 17.74
CA PRO A 105 8.29 2.03 18.68
C PRO A 105 7.70 1.30 19.89
N GLY A 106 8.33 0.18 20.26
CA GLY A 106 7.92 -0.61 21.42
C GLY A 106 6.84 -1.67 21.14
N LEU A 107 6.23 -1.68 19.95
CA LEU A 107 5.31 -2.74 19.54
C LEU A 107 6.02 -3.91 18.88
N ALA A 108 5.64 -5.13 19.23
CA ALA A 108 6.09 -6.34 18.55
C ALA A 108 5.59 -6.33 17.10
N GLY A 109 6.47 -6.64 16.14
CA GLY A 109 6.18 -6.60 14.71
C GLY A 109 6.48 -5.26 14.03
N SER A 110 6.94 -4.25 14.77
CA SER A 110 7.41 -2.98 14.18
C SER A 110 8.88 -3.10 13.70
N PRO A 111 9.23 -2.61 12.49
CA PRO A 111 8.34 -2.05 11.47
C PRO A 111 7.62 -3.14 10.65
N VAL A 112 6.41 -2.81 10.19
CA VAL A 112 5.70 -3.58 9.17
C VAL A 112 6.07 -3.04 7.79
N THR A 113 6.46 -3.91 6.85
CA THR A 113 6.84 -3.52 5.49
C THR A 113 5.75 -3.90 4.50
N PHE A 114 5.42 -2.98 3.60
CA PHE A 114 4.56 -3.15 2.44
C PHE A 114 5.37 -3.03 1.15
N HIS A 115 4.93 -3.76 0.13
CA HIS A 115 5.55 -3.88 -1.18
C HIS A 115 4.57 -3.41 -2.26
N ALA A 116 5.09 -2.71 -3.26
CA ALA A 116 4.33 -2.40 -4.46
C ALA A 116 5.23 -2.21 -5.68
N THR A 117 4.80 -2.76 -6.81
CA THR A 117 5.50 -2.64 -8.09
C THR A 117 4.93 -1.49 -8.91
N ALA A 118 5.78 -0.55 -9.30
CA ALA A 118 5.44 0.50 -10.26
C ALA A 118 5.58 -0.05 -11.69
N LEU A 119 4.51 0.02 -12.47
CA LEU A 119 4.47 -0.39 -13.87
C LEU A 119 4.70 0.83 -14.79
N PRO A 120 5.35 0.66 -15.95
CA PRO A 120 5.50 1.75 -16.90
C PRO A 120 4.14 2.29 -17.35
N GLY A 121 4.09 3.57 -17.68
CA GLY A 121 2.94 4.19 -18.29
C GLY A 121 2.74 3.73 -19.75
N PRO A 122 1.68 4.22 -20.42
CA PRO A 122 1.53 4.00 -21.85
C PRO A 122 2.72 4.58 -22.62
N GLY A 123 3.16 3.87 -23.66
CA GLY A 123 4.21 4.35 -24.56
C GLY A 123 3.80 5.65 -25.23
N THR A 124 4.64 6.69 -25.11
CA THR A 124 4.40 8.01 -25.72
C THR A 124 5.49 8.42 -26.69
N ARG A 125 6.63 7.72 -26.66
CA ARG A 125 7.78 8.01 -27.50
C ARG A 125 8.26 6.74 -28.17
N ILE A 126 8.58 6.85 -29.45
CA ILE A 126 9.21 5.79 -30.24
C ILE A 126 10.51 6.34 -30.83
N SER A 127 11.58 5.57 -30.74
CA SER A 127 12.87 5.89 -31.32
C SER A 127 13.43 4.71 -32.10
N ILE A 128 14.22 5.00 -33.13
CA ILE A 128 14.94 3.98 -33.88
C ILE A 128 16.07 3.46 -32.98
N ALA A 129 16.12 2.15 -32.82
CA ALA A 129 17.17 1.47 -32.08
C ALA A 129 18.13 0.71 -33.00
N GLY A 130 17.73 0.41 -34.24
CA GLY A 130 18.62 -0.17 -35.22
C GLY A 130 17.95 -0.48 -36.56
N GLY A 131 18.77 -0.69 -37.57
CA GLY A 131 18.33 -1.15 -38.88
C GLY A 131 17.66 -0.10 -39.77
N ASP A 132 17.81 1.20 -39.48
CA ASP A 132 17.42 2.24 -40.43
C ASP A 132 18.40 2.36 -41.61
N GLY A 133 17.96 3.04 -42.68
CA GLY A 133 18.83 3.38 -43.81
C GLY A 133 19.36 2.20 -44.63
N GLN A 134 18.86 0.99 -44.39
CA GLN A 134 19.36 -0.21 -45.05
C GLN A 134 18.83 -0.36 -46.46
N THR A 135 19.61 -1.06 -47.28
CA THR A 135 19.21 -1.48 -48.63
C THR A 135 19.25 -2.99 -48.73
N ALA A 136 18.37 -3.54 -49.57
CA ALA A 136 18.29 -4.96 -49.86
C ALA A 136 17.85 -5.14 -51.31
N ALA A 137 18.15 -6.30 -51.88
CA ALA A 137 17.60 -6.67 -53.18
C ALA A 137 16.07 -6.83 -53.09
N ILE A 138 15.37 -6.58 -54.19
CA ILE A 138 13.89 -6.71 -54.24
C ILE A 138 13.51 -8.15 -53.86
N GLY A 139 12.53 -8.26 -52.95
CA GLY A 139 12.05 -9.57 -52.46
C GLY A 139 12.94 -10.23 -51.41
N THR A 140 13.96 -9.53 -50.89
CA THR A 140 14.84 -10.02 -49.82
C THR A 140 14.70 -9.18 -48.54
N ALA A 141 14.97 -9.79 -47.38
CA ALA A 141 14.99 -9.08 -46.12
C ALA A 141 16.23 -8.16 -46.01
N VAL A 142 16.11 -7.07 -45.26
CA VAL A 142 17.26 -6.23 -44.91
C VAL A 142 18.25 -6.98 -44.01
N PRO A 143 19.56 -6.68 -44.09
CA PRO A 143 20.59 -7.41 -43.33
C PRO A 143 20.43 -7.36 -41.80
N VAL A 144 19.88 -6.26 -41.28
CA VAL A 144 19.59 -6.06 -39.86
C VAL A 144 18.08 -5.91 -39.70
N SER A 145 17.48 -6.66 -38.79
CA SER A 145 16.06 -6.46 -38.46
C SER A 145 15.84 -5.02 -37.95
N PRO A 146 14.89 -4.26 -38.52
CA PRO A 146 14.52 -2.96 -37.98
C PRO A 146 14.08 -3.09 -36.53
N LEU A 147 14.63 -2.24 -35.67
CA LEU A 147 14.39 -2.26 -34.23
C LEU A 147 14.01 -0.86 -33.77
N VAL A 148 13.01 -0.80 -32.90
CA VAL A 148 12.56 0.42 -32.24
C VAL A 148 12.54 0.22 -30.74
N ILE A 149 12.76 1.29 -29.98
CA ILE A 149 12.49 1.35 -28.55
C ILE A 149 11.23 2.20 -28.37
N VAL A 150 10.33 1.73 -27.51
CA VAL A 150 9.16 2.48 -27.09
C VAL A 150 9.34 2.83 -25.62
N ASN A 151 9.22 4.11 -25.30
CA ASN A 151 9.28 4.59 -23.92
C ASN A 151 7.98 5.27 -23.50
N ASP A 152 7.67 5.17 -22.21
CA ASP A 152 6.60 5.95 -21.60
C ASP A 152 6.99 7.44 -21.44
N ALA A 153 6.09 8.24 -20.85
CA ALA A 153 6.31 9.67 -20.63
C ALA A 153 7.45 9.99 -19.64
N TRP A 154 7.86 9.02 -18.82
CA TRP A 154 8.93 9.13 -17.82
C TRP A 154 10.24 8.45 -18.23
N GLY A 155 10.26 7.78 -19.38
CA GLY A 155 11.46 7.14 -19.92
C GLY A 155 11.64 5.68 -19.51
N ASN A 156 10.59 5.04 -18.97
CA ASN A 156 10.55 3.60 -18.77
C ASN A 156 10.32 2.85 -20.08
#